data_AF-A0A7V4ZFS9-F1
#
_entry.id   AF-A0A7V4ZFS9-F1
#
_cell.length_a   1.000
_cell.length_b   1.000
_cell.length_c   1.000
_cell.angle_alpha   90.00
_cell.angle_beta   90.00
_cell.angle_gamma   90.00
#
_symmetry.space_group_name_H-M   'P 1'
#
loop_
_entity.id
_entity.type
_entity.pdbx_description
1 polymer ?
#
loop_
_entity_poly.entity_id
_entity_poly.type
_entity_poly.pdbx_seq_one_letter_code
_entity_poly.pdbx_strand_id
1 'polypeptide(L)' 'MFRSAVWIAMAYLVGSIPTSYLAGRWLKGIDLRRYGSGTVSGTGV' A
#
# COMPACT_ATOMS: atom_id res chain seq x y z
N MET A 1 -11.86 9.82 24.67
CA MET A 1 -12.50 9.73 23.33
C MET A 1 -11.66 10.38 22.22
N PHE A 2 -11.09 11.58 22.39
CA PHE A 2 -10.31 12.25 21.31
C PHE A 2 -8.96 11.59 20.97
N ARG A 3 -8.29 10.96 21.94
CA ARG A 3 -6.97 10.35 21.77
C ARG A 3 -6.95 9.23 20.73
N SER A 4 -8.03 8.46 20.64
CA SER A 4 -8.18 7.36 19.68
C SER A 4 -8.38 7.86 18.24
N ALA A 5 -9.03 9.01 18.04
CA ALA A 5 -9.20 9.59 16.71
C ALA A 5 -7.85 9.96 16.06
N VAL A 6 -6.91 10.49 16.86
CA VAL A 6 -5.55 10.80 16.40
C VAL A 6 -4.81 9.54 15.95
N TRP A 7 -4.90 8.47 16.74
CA TRP A 7 -4.30 7.18 16.37
C TRP A 7 -4.91 6.57 15.11
N ILE A 8 -6.24 6.66 14.95
CA ILE A 8 -6.93 6.18 13.74
C ILE A 8 -6.49 6.99 12.51
N ALA A 9 -6.40 8.31 12.62
CA ALA A 9 -5.95 9.17 11.52
C ALA A 9 -4.51 8.85 11.12
N MET A 10 -3.61 8.67 12.09
CA MET A 10 -2.22 8.26 11.83
C MET A 10 -2.15 6.89 11.16
N ALA A 11 -2.90 5.90 11.66
CA ALA A 11 -2.95 4.57 11.08
C ALA A 11 -3.50 4.58 9.64
N TYR A 12 -4.52 5.40 9.37
CA TYR A 12 -5.07 5.56 8.04
C TYR A 12 -4.07 6.20 7.07
N LEU A 13 -3.38 7.27 7.49
CA LEU A 13 -2.37 7.92 6.64
C LEU A 13 -1.19 6.99 6.32
N VAL A 14 -0.71 6.24 7.31
CA VAL A 14 0.39 5.29 7.13
C VAL A 14 -0.04 4.09 6.28
N GLY A 15 -1.23 3.54 6.52
CA GLY A 15 -1.76 2.39 5.77
C GLY A 15 -2.27 2.74 4.36
N SER A 16 -2.59 4.00 4.09
CA SER A 16 -3.01 4.47 2.77
C SER A 16 -1.84 4.63 1.79
N ILE A 17 -0.59 4.52 2.24
CA ILE A 17 0.55 4.41 1.35
C ILE A 17 0.47 3.03 0.70
N PRO A 18 0.46 2.92 -0.64
CA PRO A 18 0.34 1.64 -1.33
C PRO A 18 1.65 0.87 -1.21
N THR A 19 1.87 0.24 -0.06
CA THR A 19 3.10 -0.50 0.28
C THR A 19 3.38 -1.60 -0.71
N SER A 20 2.34 -2.27 -1.23
CA SER A 20 2.43 -3.25 -2.31
C SER A 20 2.92 -2.65 -3.63
N TYR A 21 2.48 -1.44 -3.98
CA TYR A 21 3.00 -0.71 -5.16
C TYR A 21 4.48 -0.37 -4.98
N LEU A 22 4.82 0.19 -3.82
CA LEU A 22 6.17 0.63 -3.52
C LEU A 22 7.13 -0.57 -3.45
N ALA A 23 6.69 -1.67 -2.83
CA ALA A 23 7.45 -2.91 -2.74
C ALA A 23 7.70 -3.55 -4.11
N GLY A 24 6.69 -3.65 -5.00
CA GLY A 24 6.95 -4.20 -6.34
C GLY A 24 7.83 -3.29 -7.20
N ARG A 25 7.72 -1.96 -7.04
CA ARG A 25 8.61 -1.02 -7.73
C ARG A 25 10.04 -1.04 -7.20
N TRP A 26 10.24 -1.13 -5.88
CA TRP A 26 11.57 -1.06 -5.26
C TRP A 26 12.29 -2.41 -5.23
N LEU A 27 11.59 -3.51 -4.92
CA LEU A 27 12.21 -4.83 -4.79
C LEU A 27 12.41 -5.52 -6.15
N LYS A 28 11.47 -5.31 -7.07
CA LYS A 28 11.44 -6.04 -8.35
C LYS A 28 11.61 -5.13 -9.58
N GLY A 29 11.61 -3.80 -9.42
CA GLY A 29 11.69 -2.87 -10.54
C GLY A 29 10.49 -2.93 -11.49
N ILE A 30 9.39 -3.56 -11.07
CA ILE A 30 8.20 -3.79 -11.89
C ILE A 30 7.12 -2.78 -11.55
N ASP A 31 6.46 -2.26 -12.58
CA ASP A 31 5.28 -1.41 -12.43
C ASP A 31 4.04 -2.32 -12.28
N LEU A 32 3.52 -2.48 -11.05
CA LEU A 32 2.35 -3.35 -10.79
C LEU A 32 1.10 -2.95 -11.58
N ARG A 33 1.02 -1.73 -12.12
CA ARG A 33 -0.08 -1.35 -13.03
C ARG A 33 -0.04 -2.08 -14.37
N ARG A 34 1.14 -2.57 -14.75
CA ARG A 34 1.38 -3.29 -16.02
C ARG A 34 1.84 -4.74 -15.81
N TYR A 35 2.07 -5.14 -14.57
CA TYR A 35 2.58 -6.47 -14.21
C TYR A 35 1.50 -7.25 -13.43
N GLY A 36 1.18 -8.47 -13.87
CA GLY A 36 0.16 -9.33 -13.25
C GLY A 36 -1.28 -8.96 -13.65
N SER A 37 -2.25 -9.16 -12.74
CA SER A 37 -3.69 -8.86 -12.94
C SER A 37 -4.00 -7.36 -13.04
N GLY A 38 -2.98 -6.48 -12.97
CA GLY A 38 -3.14 -5.04 -12.98
C GLY A 38 -3.66 -4.46 -11.65
N THR A 39 -3.75 -5.27 -10.59
CA THR A 39 -4.15 -4.80 -9.26
C THR A 39 -2.96 -4.67 -8.31
N VAL A 40 -3.03 -3.66 -7.44
CA VAL A 40 -2.01 -3.31 -6.45
C VAL A 40 -2.18 -4.16 -5.17
N SER A 41 -2.89 -5.27 -5.22
CA SER A 41 -3.14 -6.14 -4.07
C SER A 41 -1.90 -6.96 -3.72
N GLY A 42 -1.67 -7.20 -2.42
CA GLY A 42 -0.55 -8.03 -1.95
C GLY A 42 -0.61 -9.49 -2.43
N THR A 43 -1.75 -9.90 -2.98
CA THR A 43 -2.00 -11.23 -3.56
C THR A 43 -1.68 -11.30 -5.05
N GLY A 44 -1.03 -10.30 -5.64
CA GLY A 44 -0.64 -10.26 -7.07
C GLY A 44 0.47 -11.26 -7.44
N VAL A 45 0.24 -12.52 -7.12
CA VAL A 45 0.83 -13.71 -7.76
C VAL A 45 -0.19 -14.32 -8.71
#